data_AF-A0A9E6DXT3-F1
#
_entry.id   AF-A0A9E6DXT3-F1
#
_cell.length_a   1.000
_cell.length_b   1.000
_cell.length_c   1.000
_cell.angle_alpha   90.00
_cell.angle_beta   90.00
_cell.angle_gamma   90.00
#
_symmetry.space_group_name_H-M   'P 1'
#
loop_
_entity.id
_entity.type
_entity.pdbx_description
1 polymer ?
#
loop_
_entity_poly.entity_id
_entity_poly.type
_entity_poly.pdbx_seq_one_letter_code
_entity_poly.pdbx_strand_id
1 'polypeptide(L)'
;MIKPVFSPRVITTDGTDELYKHSVFLRKMAWFVEIIVVTIGLSIAVSLVADGDNIVSSIILSAPFVMVSIVELTKIPFVVGLWYSRKSFILYFIMICFLSIITFETLLNGFERAFTSINSQIKLGETEISRIENQIKINQDIIESAFKDFNDKTDTLTSNKNTVEKQYLTQYGNAVKRNQRLSSNVPYLSNSLANATKALNQLQVEKSELLQEFAVKKEQRLQSSLESMQSTTATVQTERNRLLRQIATLTRDRKQALADANFFTSDGVKKDFDEKIRYTENQLSDINERTISGESTQPNLESANFLDSYYAELLALKDDMIEQGSLQVKSLSQRYEQAVNASSQNLAKTQRQLSKDKQLSLLNIEDKLDKLDIEFSKENRHVTDLEMENSTLRYNIRIIEIDTNTVALTNQIYRTASYIDNVNHYKDIKNETLTLVGLIWFGSLALIGSITGIALTLSGLHLKSLADKNNDKARLPSSRGEVDELQVKSA
;
A
#
# COMPACT_ATOMS: atom_id res chain seq x y z
N MET A 1 107.43 -20.40 50.35
CA MET A 1 107.33 -19.42 51.43
C MET A 1 107.11 -18.04 50.79
N ILE A 2 105.85 -17.68 50.53
CA ILE A 2 105.47 -16.40 49.90
C ILE A 2 104.25 -15.91 50.70
N LYS A 3 104.45 -14.87 51.52
CA LYS A 3 103.37 -14.17 52.21
C LYS A 3 102.77 -13.14 51.24
N PRO A 4 101.44 -13.05 51.08
CA PRO A 4 100.84 -11.95 50.33
C PRO A 4 100.91 -10.66 51.17
N VAL A 5 101.48 -9.62 50.55
CA VAL A 5 101.54 -8.25 51.07
C VAL A 5 100.18 -7.60 50.85
N PHE A 6 99.43 -7.37 51.93
CA PHE A 6 98.26 -6.50 51.92
C PHE A 6 98.74 -5.05 51.83
N SER A 7 98.49 -4.39 50.70
CA SER A 7 98.69 -2.95 50.55
C SER A 7 97.54 -2.19 51.24
N PRO A 8 97.82 -1.23 52.13
CA PRO A 8 96.77 -0.38 52.71
C PRO A 8 96.30 0.64 51.67
N ARG A 9 95.01 0.61 51.33
CA ARG A 9 94.35 1.60 50.48
C ARG A 9 94.36 2.95 51.20
N VAL A 10 95.16 3.90 50.72
CA VAL A 10 95.13 5.30 51.17
C VAL A 10 93.77 5.88 50.79
N ILE A 11 92.96 6.23 51.78
CA ILE A 11 91.66 6.89 51.64
C ILE A 11 91.94 8.38 51.52
N THR A 12 91.64 8.98 50.36
CA THR A 12 91.71 10.44 50.17
C THR A 12 90.54 11.12 50.89
N THR A 13 90.79 12.29 51.48
CA THR A 13 89.78 13.12 52.17
C THR A 13 88.64 13.60 51.27
N ASP A 14 88.84 13.55 49.94
CA ASP A 14 87.86 13.97 48.93
C ASP A 14 86.62 13.05 48.91
N GLY A 15 86.82 11.74 49.06
CA GLY A 15 85.72 10.77 48.99
C GLY A 15 84.80 10.76 50.21
N THR A 16 85.26 11.22 51.38
CA THR A 16 84.42 11.29 52.60
C THR A 16 83.50 12.52 52.58
N ASP A 17 83.98 13.63 52.02
CA ASP A 17 83.18 14.85 51.83
C ASP A 17 82.08 14.66 50.79
N GLU A 18 82.33 13.89 49.71
CA GLU A 18 81.30 13.52 48.74
C GLU A 18 80.20 12.65 49.34
N LEU A 19 80.55 11.61 50.11
CA LEU A 19 79.59 10.73 50.80
C LEU A 19 78.71 11.53 51.77
N TYR A 20 79.30 12.46 52.52
CA TYR A 20 78.54 13.32 53.42
C TYR A 20 77.57 14.25 52.66
N LYS A 21 78.02 14.88 51.57
CA LYS A 21 77.17 15.73 50.72
C LYS A 21 75.97 14.97 50.15
N HIS A 22 76.19 13.76 49.63
CA HIS A 22 75.11 12.89 49.15
C HIS A 22 74.15 12.46 50.27
N SER A 23 74.65 12.23 51.49
CA SER A 23 73.80 11.85 52.64
C SER A 23 72.82 12.96 53.04
N VAL A 24 73.28 14.21 53.02
CA VAL A 24 72.47 15.39 53.32
C VAL A 24 71.47 15.63 52.20
N PHE A 25 71.89 15.45 50.94
CA PHE A 25 71.00 15.56 49.78
C PHE A 25 69.84 14.56 49.84
N LEU A 26 70.10 13.28 50.08
CA LEU A 26 69.05 12.26 50.18
C LEU A 26 68.04 12.56 51.29
N ARG A 27 68.50 13.05 52.45
CA ARG A 27 67.61 13.46 53.55
C ARG A 27 66.76 14.70 53.22
N LYS A 28 67.29 15.65 52.45
CA LYS A 28 66.52 16.80 51.94
C LYS A 28 65.46 16.34 50.92
N MET A 29 65.82 15.43 50.02
CA MET A 29 64.88 14.84 49.06
C MET A 29 63.79 14.01 49.75
N ALA A 30 64.11 13.30 50.84
CA ALA A 30 63.11 12.61 51.64
C ALA A 30 62.05 13.58 52.18
N TRP A 31 62.46 14.69 52.81
CA TRP A 31 61.53 15.73 53.27
C TRP A 31 60.70 16.33 52.13
N PHE A 32 61.29 16.53 50.95
CA PHE A 32 60.57 17.01 49.78
C PHE A 32 59.47 16.05 49.34
N VAL A 33 59.76 14.74 49.27
CA VAL A 33 58.77 13.71 48.92
C VAL A 33 57.64 13.67 49.96
N GLU A 34 57.96 13.70 51.26
CA GLU A 34 56.93 13.72 52.31
C GLU A 34 56.02 14.95 52.21
N ILE A 35 56.57 16.13 51.90
CA ILE A 35 55.76 17.35 51.70
C ILE A 35 54.80 17.20 50.52
N ILE A 36 55.21 16.52 49.44
CA ILE A 36 54.32 16.25 48.30
C ILE A 36 53.16 15.36 48.74
N VAL A 37 53.44 14.29 49.49
CA VAL A 37 52.40 13.37 49.98
C VAL A 37 51.44 14.07 50.94
N VAL A 38 51.95 14.90 51.85
CA VAL A 38 51.15 15.76 52.73
C VAL A 38 50.25 16.69 51.93
N THR A 39 50.77 17.27 50.86
CA THR A 39 50.00 18.16 49.97
C THR A 39 48.89 17.38 49.27
N ILE A 40 49.16 16.15 48.80
CA ILE A 40 48.14 15.27 48.20
C ILE A 40 47.05 14.95 49.21
N GLY A 41 47.41 14.58 50.45
CA GLY A 41 46.45 14.32 51.53
C GLY A 41 45.57 15.55 51.85
N LEU A 42 46.16 16.73 51.85
CA LEU A 42 45.43 17.99 52.02
C LEU A 42 44.53 18.31 50.82
N SER A 43 44.98 18.05 49.59
CA SER A 43 44.16 18.22 48.38
C SER A 43 42.94 17.32 48.38
N ILE A 44 43.08 16.07 48.85
CA ILE A 44 41.94 15.16 49.04
C ILE A 44 40.96 15.76 50.04
N ALA A 45 41.45 16.23 51.19
CA ALA A 45 40.61 16.87 52.20
C ALA A 45 39.82 18.07 51.65
N VAL A 46 40.47 18.94 50.86
CA VAL A 46 39.84 20.09 50.21
C VAL A 46 38.78 19.66 49.19
N SER A 47 39.06 18.63 48.38
CA SER A 47 38.10 18.09 47.41
C SER A 47 36.81 17.61 48.08
N LEU A 48 36.89 16.97 49.26
CA LEU A 48 35.69 16.55 50.00
C LEU A 48 34.88 17.73 50.53
N VAL A 49 35.53 18.85 50.85
CA VAL A 49 34.85 20.06 51.29
C VAL A 49 34.11 20.73 50.14
N ALA A 50 34.70 20.73 48.94
CA ALA A 50 34.13 21.36 47.74
C ALA A 50 32.88 20.64 47.21
N ASP A 51 32.77 19.32 47.39
CA ASP A 51 31.67 18.50 46.87
C ASP A 51 30.40 18.49 47.77
N GLY A 52 30.42 19.11 48.95
CA GLY A 52 29.31 19.00 49.91
C GLY A 52 28.50 20.28 50.13
N ASP A 53 27.17 20.16 50.07
CA ASP A 53 26.20 21.26 50.25
C ASP A 53 26.24 21.91 51.65
N ASN A 54 26.69 21.18 52.67
CA ASN A 54 26.78 21.64 54.06
C ASN A 54 28.23 21.65 54.53
N ILE A 55 28.83 22.84 54.59
CA ILE A 55 30.24 23.07 54.97
C ILE A 55 30.63 22.34 56.26
N VAL A 56 29.76 22.35 57.28
CA VAL A 56 30.03 21.69 58.58
C VAL A 56 30.11 20.16 58.44
N SER A 57 29.23 19.56 57.63
CA SER A 57 29.26 18.12 57.38
C SER A 57 30.49 17.75 56.56
N SER A 58 30.81 18.54 55.53
CA SER A 58 31.97 18.27 54.66
C SER A 58 33.30 18.39 55.41
N ILE A 59 33.40 19.31 56.38
CA ILE A 59 34.57 19.43 57.26
C ILE A 59 34.77 18.16 58.09
N ILE A 60 33.70 17.61 58.68
CA ILE A 60 33.76 16.36 59.46
C ILE A 60 34.23 15.19 58.61
N LEU A 61 33.79 15.12 57.35
CA LEU A 61 34.24 14.09 56.40
C LEU A 61 35.71 14.26 55.97
N SER A 62 36.20 15.51 55.90
CA SER A 62 37.58 15.81 55.49
C SER A 62 38.62 15.68 56.63
N ALA A 63 38.18 15.77 57.90
CA ALA A 63 39.05 15.83 59.08
C ALA A 63 40.03 14.64 59.22
N PRO A 64 39.65 13.37 58.94
CA PRO A 64 40.58 12.24 58.98
C PRO A 64 41.76 12.40 58.00
N PHE A 65 41.53 12.97 56.81
CA PHE A 65 42.59 13.17 55.81
C PHE A 65 43.59 14.25 56.23
N VAL A 66 43.13 15.30 56.90
CA VAL A 66 44.00 16.33 57.50
C VAL A 66 44.83 15.71 58.63
N MET A 67 44.22 14.87 59.48
CA MET A 67 44.94 14.15 60.54
C MET A 67 46.03 13.25 59.95
N VAL A 68 45.71 12.47 58.92
CA VAL A 68 46.68 11.60 58.25
C VAL A 68 47.81 12.41 57.62
N SER A 69 47.52 13.56 57.01
CA SER A 69 48.53 14.44 56.43
C SER A 69 49.51 14.99 57.49
N ILE A 70 49.05 15.27 58.72
CA ILE A 70 49.94 15.67 59.82
C ILE A 70 50.80 14.48 60.28
N VAL A 71 50.19 13.30 60.37
CA VAL A 71 50.88 12.06 60.77
C VAL A 71 51.95 11.67 59.76
N GLU A 72 51.76 11.96 58.48
CA GLU A 72 52.75 11.71 57.42
C GLU A 72 54.10 12.40 57.69
N LEU A 73 54.08 13.66 58.13
CA LEU A 73 55.31 14.41 58.48
C LEU A 73 56.13 13.76 59.59
N THR A 74 55.52 12.88 60.39
CA THR A 74 56.20 12.22 61.51
C THR A 74 57.07 11.03 61.08
N LYS A 75 56.92 10.54 59.84
CA LYS A 75 57.69 9.38 59.32
C LYS A 75 59.20 9.56 59.43
N ILE A 76 59.74 10.71 59.02
CA ILE A 76 61.18 10.97 59.06
C ILE A 76 61.73 10.95 60.49
N PRO A 77 61.12 11.65 61.47
CA PRO A 77 61.47 11.49 62.89
C PRO A 77 61.46 10.04 63.39
N PHE A 78 60.46 9.23 63.02
CA PHE A 78 60.40 7.82 63.41
C PHE A 78 61.53 6.98 62.80
N VAL A 79 61.92 7.23 61.54
CA VAL A 79 63.07 6.57 60.90
C VAL A 79 64.39 6.92 61.58
N VAL A 80 64.57 8.19 61.96
CA VAL A 80 65.73 8.63 62.73
C VAL A 80 65.75 7.96 64.11
N GLY A 81 64.60 7.86 64.78
CA GLY A 81 64.43 7.13 66.04
C GLY A 81 64.78 5.65 65.92
N LEU A 82 64.36 5.00 64.82
CA LEU A 82 64.71 3.61 64.50
C LEU A 82 66.22 3.42 64.36
N TRP A 83 66.91 4.34 63.66
CA TRP A 83 68.35 4.25 63.41
C TRP A 83 69.19 4.34 64.69
N TYR A 84 68.79 5.22 65.63
CA TYR A 84 69.54 5.42 66.88
C TYR A 84 69.12 4.48 68.01
N SER A 85 67.94 3.87 67.97
CA SER A 85 67.44 3.02 69.05
C SER A 85 67.87 1.56 68.92
N ARG A 86 68.79 1.12 69.80
CA ARG A 86 69.29 -0.28 69.80
C ARG A 86 68.39 -1.26 70.56
N LYS A 87 67.56 -0.78 71.51
CA LYS A 87 66.67 -1.62 72.34
C LYS A 87 65.21 -1.63 71.88
N SER A 88 64.74 -0.59 71.21
CA SER A 88 63.34 -0.45 70.79
C SER A 88 63.14 -0.53 69.26
N PHE A 89 64.08 -1.16 68.56
CA PHE A 89 64.08 -1.28 67.09
C PHE A 89 62.75 -1.82 66.54
N ILE A 90 62.23 -2.90 67.14
CA ILE A 90 60.99 -3.57 66.72
C ILE A 90 59.78 -2.62 66.83
N LEU A 91 59.72 -1.80 67.88
CA LEU A 91 58.62 -0.85 68.09
C LEU A 91 58.62 0.23 67.01
N TYR A 92 59.77 0.85 66.74
CA TYR A 92 59.89 1.86 65.69
C TYR A 92 59.62 1.27 64.30
N PHE A 93 60.04 0.03 64.05
CA PHE A 93 59.80 -0.65 62.78
C PHE A 93 58.30 -0.88 62.55
N ILE A 94 57.60 -1.42 63.55
CA ILE A 94 56.14 -1.64 63.48
C ILE A 94 55.41 -0.30 63.27
N MET A 95 55.80 0.76 63.98
CA MET A 95 55.21 2.10 63.80
C MET A 95 55.42 2.64 62.38
N ILE A 96 56.61 2.49 61.81
CA ILE A 96 56.90 2.90 60.42
C ILE A 96 56.07 2.08 59.43
N CYS A 97 55.88 0.77 59.66
CA CYS A 97 55.01 -0.05 58.84
C CYS A 97 53.54 0.43 58.90
N PHE A 98 53.00 0.72 60.09
CA PHE A 98 51.64 1.26 60.22
C PHE A 98 51.49 2.62 59.54
N LEU A 99 52.46 3.53 59.74
CA LEU A 99 52.48 4.82 59.05
C LEU A 99 52.48 4.63 57.53
N SER A 100 53.28 3.69 57.02
CA SER A 100 53.33 3.38 55.58
C SER A 100 52.00 2.82 55.07
N ILE A 101 51.34 1.93 55.82
CA ILE A 101 50.03 1.37 55.43
C ILE A 101 48.97 2.47 55.35
N ILE A 102 48.95 3.39 56.31
CA ILE A 102 47.99 4.52 56.32
C ILE A 102 48.23 5.46 55.14
N THR A 103 49.49 5.75 54.81
CA THR A 103 49.82 6.55 53.63
C THR A 103 49.45 5.84 52.34
N PHE A 104 49.69 4.53 52.26
CA PHE A 104 49.32 3.72 51.11
C PHE A 104 47.81 3.80 50.88
N GLU A 105 47.01 3.60 51.93
CA GLU A 105 45.55 3.72 51.85
C GLU A 105 45.11 5.13 51.42
N THR A 106 45.75 6.17 51.98
CA THR A 106 45.42 7.57 51.64
C THR A 106 45.72 7.91 50.19
N LEU A 107 46.88 7.48 49.68
CA LEU A 107 47.24 7.66 48.28
C LEU A 107 46.35 6.85 47.34
N LEU A 108 46.03 5.59 47.70
CA LEU A 108 45.14 4.73 46.92
C LEU A 108 43.73 5.34 46.81
N ASN A 109 43.17 5.80 47.93
CA ASN A 109 41.88 6.48 47.98
C ASN A 109 41.89 7.78 47.15
N GLY A 110 43.00 8.52 47.16
CA GLY A 110 43.17 9.71 46.33
C GLY A 110 43.12 9.40 44.83
N PHE A 111 43.81 8.33 44.41
CA PHE A 111 43.80 7.89 43.03
C PHE A 111 42.46 7.33 42.58
N GLU A 112 41.78 6.53 43.43
CA GLU A 112 40.45 6.01 43.14
C GLU A 112 39.44 7.15 42.91
N ARG A 113 39.49 8.21 43.72
CA ARG A 113 38.63 9.39 43.53
C ARG A 113 38.90 10.11 42.21
N ALA A 114 40.17 10.30 41.86
CA ALA A 114 40.54 10.90 40.58
C ALA A 114 40.00 10.06 39.40
N PHE A 115 40.06 8.74 39.51
CA PHE A 115 39.50 7.82 38.51
C PHE A 115 37.97 7.83 38.46
N THR A 116 37.30 7.82 39.61
CA THR A 116 35.83 7.91 39.68
C THR A 116 35.33 9.23 39.09
N SER A 117 36.05 10.34 39.27
CA SER A 117 35.72 11.62 38.64
C SER A 117 35.75 11.54 37.11
N ILE A 118 36.80 10.94 36.54
CA ILE A 118 36.92 10.74 35.08
C ILE A 118 35.83 9.79 34.57
N ASN A 119 35.58 8.69 35.28
CA ASN A 119 34.53 7.74 34.92
C ASN A 119 33.12 8.38 35.01
N SER A 120 32.92 9.32 35.93
CA SER A 120 31.67 10.10 36.01
C SER A 120 31.46 10.96 34.76
N GLN A 121 32.51 11.64 34.27
CA GLN A 121 32.44 12.41 33.02
C GLN A 121 32.08 11.53 31.82
N ILE A 122 32.65 10.32 31.75
CA ILE A 122 32.33 9.34 30.71
C ILE A 122 30.86 8.89 30.80
N LYS A 123 30.37 8.58 32.00
CA LYS A 123 28.96 8.20 32.23
C LYS A 123 27.98 9.31 31.88
N LEU A 124 28.36 10.59 32.10
CA LEU A 124 27.54 11.72 31.65
C LEU A 124 27.43 11.74 30.13
N GLY A 125 28.53 11.51 29.41
CA GLY A 125 28.51 11.36 27.94
C GLY A 125 27.62 10.20 27.48
N GLU A 126 27.71 9.04 28.13
CA GLU A 126 26.84 7.89 27.83
C GLU A 126 25.35 8.17 28.09
N THR A 127 25.05 8.86 29.19
CA THR A 127 23.67 9.24 29.53
C THR A 127 23.10 10.20 28.51
N GLU A 128 23.90 11.15 28.04
CA GLU A 128 23.51 12.10 27.00
C GLU A 128 23.28 11.41 25.65
N ILE A 129 24.15 10.46 25.27
CA ILE A 129 23.94 9.62 24.09
C ILE A 129 22.62 8.86 24.21
N SER A 130 22.36 8.20 25.33
CA SER A 130 21.12 7.45 25.55
C SER A 130 19.88 8.35 25.50
N ARG A 131 19.97 9.58 26.02
CA ARG A 131 18.90 10.59 25.93
C ARG A 131 18.59 10.93 24.47
N ILE A 132 19.63 11.18 23.67
CA ILE A 132 19.49 11.50 22.24
C ILE A 132 18.95 10.29 21.46
N GLU A 133 19.43 9.08 21.74
CA GLU A 133 18.93 7.84 21.10
C GLU A 133 17.44 7.61 21.37
N ASN A 134 16.99 7.86 22.59
CA ASN A 134 15.56 7.80 22.92
C ASN A 134 14.75 8.84 22.15
N GLN A 135 15.26 10.06 21.97
CA GLN A 135 14.60 11.08 21.15
C GLN A 135 14.51 10.66 19.67
N ILE A 136 15.58 10.08 19.12
CA ILE A 136 15.57 9.52 17.76
C ILE A 136 14.51 8.43 17.64
N LYS A 137 14.42 7.52 18.63
CA LYS A 137 13.43 6.45 18.64
C LYS A 137 12.01 6.99 18.66
N ILE A 138 11.71 7.97 19.51
CA ILE A 138 10.40 8.62 19.56
C ILE A 138 10.06 9.24 18.19
N ASN A 139 11.01 9.95 17.58
CA ASN A 139 10.81 10.55 16.26
C ASN A 139 10.55 9.47 15.18
N GLN A 140 11.26 8.34 15.24
CA GLN A 140 11.03 7.21 14.33
C GLN A 140 9.63 6.59 14.50
N ASP A 141 9.19 6.40 15.74
CA ASP A 141 7.85 5.87 16.04
C ASP A 141 6.74 6.81 15.52
N ILE A 142 6.94 8.13 15.63
CA ILE A 142 6.02 9.14 15.07
C ILE A 142 5.95 9.02 13.55
N ILE A 143 7.11 8.92 12.88
CA ILE A 143 7.19 8.79 11.43
C ILE A 143 6.47 7.51 10.96
N GLU A 144 6.76 6.36 11.59
CA GLU A 144 6.14 5.08 11.25
C GLU A 144 4.62 5.13 11.45
N SER A 145 4.16 5.71 12.56
CA SER A 145 2.74 5.88 12.84
C SER A 145 2.03 6.74 11.79
N ALA A 146 2.67 7.82 11.32
CA ALA A 146 2.11 8.69 10.29
C ALA A 146 1.94 7.97 8.95
N PHE A 147 2.96 7.22 8.51
CA PHE A 147 2.87 6.41 7.28
C PHE A 147 1.84 5.29 7.40
N LYS A 148 1.76 4.63 8.56
CA LYS A 148 0.79 3.56 8.78
C LYS A 148 -0.64 4.08 8.73
N ASP A 149 -0.96 5.18 9.42
CA ASP A 149 -2.29 5.78 9.39
C ASP A 149 -2.70 6.20 7.97
N PHE A 150 -1.78 6.77 7.19
CA PHE A 150 -2.01 7.11 5.80
C PHE A 150 -2.31 5.88 4.92
N ASN A 151 -1.49 4.83 5.04
CA ASN A 151 -1.69 3.59 4.28
C ASN A 151 -3.01 2.91 4.64
N ASP A 152 -3.33 2.80 5.94
CA ASP A 152 -4.58 2.21 6.42
C ASP A 152 -5.79 2.97 5.88
N LYS A 153 -5.78 4.32 5.92
CA LYS A 153 -6.84 5.15 5.34
C LYS A 153 -6.94 4.99 3.82
N THR A 154 -5.82 4.97 3.11
CA THR A 154 -5.77 4.79 1.65
C THR A 154 -6.32 3.42 1.23
N ASP A 155 -5.97 2.37 1.96
CA ASP A 155 -6.46 1.01 1.72
C ASP A 155 -7.98 0.91 1.97
N THR A 156 -8.48 1.56 3.02
CA THR A 156 -9.93 1.59 3.29
C THR A 156 -10.70 2.30 2.18
N LEU A 157 -10.18 3.43 1.66
CA LEU A 157 -10.79 4.17 0.55
C LEU A 157 -10.72 3.37 -0.76
N THR A 158 -9.62 2.69 -1.03
CA THR A 158 -9.46 1.80 -2.19
C THR A 158 -10.41 0.61 -2.12
N SER A 159 -10.59 0.03 -0.93
CA SER A 159 -11.58 -1.03 -0.69
C SER A 159 -13.02 -0.53 -0.89
N ASN A 160 -13.32 0.69 -0.45
CA ASN A 160 -14.61 1.34 -0.70
C ASN A 160 -14.85 1.56 -2.20
N LYS A 161 -13.83 1.99 -2.96
CA LYS A 161 -13.89 2.12 -4.43
C LYS A 161 -14.26 0.79 -5.10
N ASN A 162 -13.57 -0.29 -4.70
CA ASN A 162 -13.86 -1.65 -5.18
C ASN A 162 -15.27 -2.13 -4.79
N THR A 163 -15.74 -1.75 -3.61
CA THR A 163 -17.09 -2.08 -3.13
C THR A 163 -18.17 -1.38 -3.96
N VAL A 164 -17.98 -0.09 -4.26
CA VAL A 164 -18.88 0.67 -5.16
C VAL A 164 -18.94 0.02 -6.55
N GLU A 165 -17.80 -0.40 -7.10
CA GLU A 165 -17.74 -1.10 -8.38
C GLU A 165 -18.50 -2.44 -8.35
N LYS A 166 -18.27 -3.26 -7.32
CA LYS A 166 -18.98 -4.55 -7.14
C LYS A 166 -20.48 -4.36 -6.95
N GLN A 167 -20.89 -3.34 -6.19
CA GLN A 167 -22.30 -3.01 -5.99
C GLN A 167 -22.96 -2.60 -7.31
N TYR A 168 -22.31 -1.75 -8.10
CA TYR A 168 -22.78 -1.38 -9.45
C TYR A 168 -22.95 -2.62 -10.34
N LEU A 169 -21.93 -3.49 -10.42
CA LEU A 169 -21.98 -4.70 -11.25
C LEU A 169 -23.11 -5.64 -10.82
N THR A 170 -23.31 -5.80 -9.51
CA THR A 170 -24.37 -6.65 -8.95
C THR A 170 -25.75 -6.08 -9.26
N GLN A 171 -25.96 -4.78 -9.03
CA GLN A 171 -27.25 -4.11 -9.28
C GLN A 171 -27.58 -4.10 -10.78
N TYR A 172 -26.60 -3.78 -11.63
CA TYR A 172 -26.75 -3.80 -13.07
C TYR A 172 -27.03 -5.22 -13.58
N GLY A 173 -26.30 -6.24 -13.10
CA GLY A 173 -26.54 -7.64 -13.45
C GLY A 173 -27.95 -8.10 -13.06
N ASN A 174 -28.45 -7.68 -11.90
CA ASN A 174 -29.83 -7.96 -11.47
C ASN A 174 -30.87 -7.23 -12.34
N ALA A 175 -30.61 -5.99 -12.75
CA ALA A 175 -31.46 -5.24 -13.67
C ALA A 175 -31.52 -5.91 -15.05
N VAL A 176 -30.39 -6.39 -15.57
CA VAL A 176 -30.32 -7.15 -16.83
C VAL A 176 -31.13 -8.44 -16.72
N LYS A 177 -30.97 -9.24 -15.65
CA LYS A 177 -31.76 -10.47 -15.42
C LYS A 177 -33.26 -10.17 -15.33
N ARG A 178 -33.65 -9.12 -14.62
CA ARG A 178 -35.05 -8.68 -14.54
C ARG A 178 -35.58 -8.28 -15.91
N ASN A 179 -34.78 -7.55 -16.68
CA ASN A 179 -35.16 -7.14 -18.02
C ASN A 179 -35.32 -8.34 -18.96
N GLN A 180 -34.44 -9.33 -18.87
CA GLN A 180 -34.52 -10.57 -19.64
C GLN A 180 -35.82 -11.34 -19.34
N ARG A 181 -36.27 -11.36 -18.09
CA ARG A 181 -37.57 -11.95 -17.70
C ARG A 181 -38.74 -11.19 -18.32
N LEU A 182 -38.71 -9.85 -18.27
CA LEU A 182 -39.73 -9.00 -18.88
C LEU A 182 -39.77 -9.16 -20.40
N SER A 183 -38.62 -9.35 -21.04
CA SER A 183 -38.50 -9.58 -22.48
C SER A 183 -38.77 -11.03 -22.90
N SER A 184 -39.00 -11.96 -21.97
CA SER A 184 -39.15 -13.39 -22.29
C SER A 184 -40.32 -13.67 -23.23
N ASN A 185 -41.35 -12.83 -23.21
CA ASN A 185 -42.52 -12.95 -24.08
C ASN A 185 -42.33 -12.26 -25.44
N VAL A 186 -41.27 -11.47 -25.62
CA VAL A 186 -41.01 -10.72 -26.87
C VAL A 186 -40.79 -11.66 -28.06
N PRO A 187 -40.00 -12.76 -27.98
CA PRO A 187 -39.86 -13.69 -29.10
C PRO A 187 -41.19 -14.37 -29.47
N TYR A 188 -41.99 -14.75 -28.46
CA TYR A 188 -43.31 -15.34 -28.69
C TYR A 188 -44.27 -14.37 -29.37
N LEU A 189 -44.32 -13.12 -28.89
CA LEU A 189 -45.14 -12.06 -29.49
C LEU A 189 -44.67 -11.73 -30.91
N SER A 190 -43.35 -11.68 -31.14
CA SER A 190 -42.76 -11.48 -32.47
C SER A 190 -43.18 -12.58 -33.45
N ASN A 191 -43.09 -13.85 -33.04
CA ASN A 191 -43.49 -14.98 -33.88
C ASN A 191 -45.00 -14.99 -34.12
N SER A 192 -45.79 -14.72 -33.09
CA SER A 192 -47.26 -14.62 -33.21
C SER A 192 -47.68 -13.49 -34.15
N LEU A 193 -47.02 -12.33 -34.05
CA LEU A 193 -47.23 -11.20 -34.95
C LEU A 193 -46.86 -11.58 -36.40
N ALA A 194 -45.70 -12.20 -36.62
CA ALA A 194 -45.26 -12.61 -37.94
C ALA A 194 -46.23 -13.62 -38.57
N ASN A 195 -46.70 -14.59 -37.79
CA ASN A 195 -47.68 -15.58 -38.24
C ASN A 195 -49.05 -14.94 -38.56
N ALA A 196 -49.56 -14.07 -37.68
CA ALA A 196 -50.82 -13.36 -37.91
C ALA A 196 -50.75 -12.45 -39.14
N THR A 197 -49.63 -11.76 -39.33
CA THR A 197 -49.39 -10.92 -40.52
C THR A 197 -49.31 -11.76 -41.79
N LYS A 198 -48.65 -12.93 -41.73
CA LYS A 198 -48.61 -13.88 -42.85
C LYS A 198 -50.00 -14.40 -43.21
N ALA A 199 -50.79 -14.78 -42.21
CA ALA A 199 -52.17 -15.25 -42.41
C ALA A 199 -53.06 -14.15 -43.01
N LEU A 200 -52.94 -12.90 -42.52
CA LEU A 200 -53.66 -11.77 -43.09
C LEU A 200 -53.27 -11.50 -44.54
N ASN A 201 -51.98 -11.51 -44.86
CA ASN A 201 -51.50 -11.35 -46.23
C ASN A 201 -52.04 -12.47 -47.13
N GLN A 202 -52.08 -13.71 -46.64
CA GLN A 202 -52.65 -14.84 -47.38
C GLN A 202 -54.15 -14.64 -47.63
N LEU A 203 -54.92 -14.19 -46.64
CA LEU A 203 -56.35 -13.88 -46.82
C LEU A 203 -56.59 -12.75 -47.83
N GLN A 204 -55.73 -11.72 -47.84
CA GLN A 204 -55.79 -10.65 -48.83
C GLN A 204 -55.48 -11.15 -50.25
N VAL A 205 -54.50 -12.06 -50.38
CA VAL A 205 -54.20 -12.72 -51.67
C VAL A 205 -55.37 -13.60 -52.11
N GLU A 206 -55.89 -14.46 -51.24
CA GLU A 206 -57.06 -15.30 -51.54
C GLU A 206 -58.28 -14.45 -51.95
N LYS A 207 -58.53 -13.31 -51.30
CA LYS A 207 -59.57 -12.37 -51.72
C LYS A 207 -59.31 -11.83 -53.13
N SER A 208 -58.07 -11.46 -53.44
CA SER A 208 -57.70 -10.95 -54.77
C SER A 208 -57.87 -12.00 -55.87
N GLU A 209 -57.51 -13.26 -55.59
CA GLU A 209 -57.73 -14.40 -56.48
C GLU A 209 -59.22 -14.65 -56.70
N LEU A 210 -60.02 -14.53 -55.64
CA LEU A 210 -61.47 -14.72 -55.69
C LEU A 210 -62.18 -13.65 -56.53
N LEU A 211 -61.74 -12.39 -56.42
CA LEU A 211 -62.20 -11.30 -57.27
C LEU A 211 -61.84 -11.54 -58.74
N GLN A 212 -60.65 -12.09 -59.00
CA GLN A 212 -60.23 -12.43 -60.36
C GLN A 212 -61.06 -13.61 -60.92
N GLU A 213 -61.29 -14.65 -60.14
CA GLU A 213 -62.15 -15.77 -60.52
C GLU A 213 -63.59 -15.31 -60.78
N PHE A 214 -64.12 -14.45 -59.92
CA PHE A 214 -65.43 -13.84 -60.10
C PHE A 214 -65.53 -13.07 -61.41
N ALA A 215 -64.55 -12.21 -61.71
CA ALA A 215 -64.50 -11.45 -62.96
C ALA A 215 -64.47 -12.37 -64.19
N VAL A 216 -63.64 -13.42 -64.17
CA VAL A 216 -63.55 -14.40 -65.28
C VAL A 216 -64.86 -15.17 -65.46
N LYS A 217 -65.47 -15.67 -64.38
CA LYS A 217 -66.74 -16.41 -64.47
C LYS A 217 -67.89 -15.51 -64.91
N LYS A 218 -67.92 -14.25 -64.45
CA LYS A 218 -68.91 -13.26 -64.89
C LYS A 218 -68.77 -12.98 -66.39
N GLU A 219 -67.55 -12.81 -66.87
CA GLU A 219 -67.26 -12.62 -68.30
C GLU A 219 -67.68 -13.85 -69.14
N GLN A 220 -67.31 -15.05 -68.72
CA GLN A 220 -67.72 -16.31 -69.39
C GLN A 220 -69.24 -16.44 -69.46
N ARG A 221 -69.95 -16.11 -68.37
CA ARG A 221 -71.42 -16.16 -68.33
C ARG A 221 -72.05 -15.11 -69.23
N LEU A 222 -71.52 -13.88 -69.22
CA LEU A 222 -71.97 -12.80 -70.10
C LEU A 222 -71.74 -13.16 -71.58
N GLN A 223 -70.59 -13.74 -71.92
CA GLN A 223 -70.28 -14.24 -73.25
C GLN A 223 -71.23 -15.38 -73.68
N SER A 224 -71.47 -16.38 -72.82
CA SER A 224 -72.41 -17.47 -73.11
C SER A 224 -73.86 -16.99 -73.28
N SER A 225 -74.25 -15.96 -72.53
CA SER A 225 -75.55 -15.30 -72.71
C SER A 225 -75.63 -14.56 -74.04
N LEU A 226 -74.55 -13.88 -74.45
CA LEU A 226 -74.46 -13.18 -75.73
C LEU A 226 -74.55 -14.14 -76.93
N GLU A 227 -73.83 -15.27 -76.86
CA GLU A 227 -73.86 -16.35 -77.88
C GLU A 227 -75.26 -16.99 -77.99
N SER A 228 -75.94 -17.18 -76.86
CA SER A 228 -77.32 -17.69 -76.82
C SER A 228 -78.33 -16.70 -77.43
N MET A 229 -78.13 -15.39 -77.23
CA MET A 229 -78.94 -14.35 -77.88
C MET A 229 -78.70 -14.28 -79.39
N GLN A 230 -77.44 -14.39 -79.83
CA GLN A 230 -77.09 -14.37 -81.26
C GLN A 230 -77.66 -15.58 -82.00
N SER A 231 -77.57 -16.79 -81.43
CA SER A 231 -78.13 -18.01 -82.02
C SER A 231 -79.65 -17.99 -82.10
N THR A 232 -80.34 -17.48 -81.08
CA THR A 232 -81.81 -17.32 -81.08
C THR A 232 -82.26 -16.28 -82.10
N THR A 233 -81.51 -15.19 -82.28
CA THR A 233 -81.83 -14.18 -83.31
C THR A 233 -81.68 -14.75 -84.72
N ALA A 234 -80.65 -15.58 -84.95
CA ALA A 234 -80.42 -16.22 -86.23
C ALA A 234 -81.54 -17.23 -86.59
N THR A 235 -82.00 -18.05 -85.65
CA THR A 235 -83.11 -19.00 -85.90
C THR A 235 -84.42 -18.27 -86.20
N VAL A 236 -84.74 -17.21 -85.47
CA VAL A 236 -85.93 -16.38 -85.70
C VAL A 236 -85.88 -15.70 -87.09
N GLN A 237 -84.74 -15.18 -87.51
CA GLN A 237 -84.56 -14.63 -88.87
C GLN A 237 -84.73 -15.69 -89.96
N THR A 238 -84.27 -16.92 -89.70
CA THR A 238 -84.39 -18.03 -90.63
C THR A 238 -85.86 -18.46 -90.81
N GLU A 239 -86.60 -18.58 -89.70
CA GLU A 239 -88.05 -18.86 -89.71
C GLU A 239 -88.86 -17.73 -90.38
N ARG A 240 -88.53 -16.47 -90.09
CA ARG A 240 -89.13 -15.30 -90.76
C ARG A 240 -88.95 -15.38 -92.27
N ASN A 241 -87.73 -15.68 -92.74
CA ASN A 241 -87.43 -15.80 -94.17
C ASN A 241 -88.15 -17.00 -94.80
N ARG A 242 -88.30 -18.11 -94.08
CA ARG A 242 -89.08 -19.28 -94.51
C ARG A 242 -90.55 -18.91 -94.75
N LEU A 243 -91.17 -18.22 -93.80
CA LEU A 243 -92.58 -17.81 -93.88
C LEU A 243 -92.83 -16.76 -94.97
N LEU A 244 -91.93 -15.79 -95.15
CA LEU A 244 -92.00 -14.83 -96.27
C LEU A 244 -91.95 -15.53 -97.63
N ARG A 245 -91.07 -16.53 -97.79
CA ARG A 245 -91.02 -17.35 -99.01
C ARG A 245 -92.31 -18.13 -99.19
N GLN A 246 -92.88 -18.68 -98.12
CA GLN A 246 -94.13 -19.43 -98.15
C GLN A 246 -95.33 -18.56 -98.55
N ILE A 247 -95.41 -17.31 -98.06
CA ILE A 247 -96.40 -16.32 -98.50
C ILE A 247 -96.22 -16.00 -99.99
N ALA A 248 -94.98 -15.80 -100.45
CA ALA A 248 -94.70 -15.51 -101.85
C ALA A 248 -95.07 -16.68 -102.78
N THR A 249 -94.84 -17.93 -102.37
CA THR A 249 -95.29 -19.11 -103.12
C THR A 249 -96.80 -19.23 -103.11
N LEU A 250 -97.47 -19.13 -101.95
CA LEU A 250 -98.94 -19.20 -101.86
C LEU A 250 -99.62 -18.10 -102.68
N THR A 251 -99.04 -16.90 -102.75
CA THR A 251 -99.57 -15.80 -103.57
C THR A 251 -99.40 -16.05 -105.06
N ARG A 252 -98.30 -16.71 -105.46
CA ARG A 252 -98.06 -17.13 -106.85
C ARG A 252 -99.02 -18.25 -107.24
N ASP A 253 -99.14 -19.27 -106.40
CA ASP A 253 -100.01 -20.43 -106.62
C ASP A 253 -101.48 -20.00 -106.65
N ARG A 254 -101.88 -19.04 -105.82
CA ARG A 254 -103.21 -18.39 -105.89
C ARG A 254 -103.48 -17.78 -107.26
N LYS A 255 -102.52 -17.04 -107.83
CA LYS A 255 -102.69 -16.41 -109.16
C LYS A 255 -102.84 -17.46 -110.25
N GLN A 256 -102.08 -18.55 -110.18
CA GLN A 256 -102.12 -19.63 -111.15
C GLN A 256 -103.44 -20.43 -111.05
N ALA A 257 -103.83 -20.81 -109.83
CA ALA A 257 -105.08 -21.53 -109.58
C ALA A 257 -106.35 -20.71 -109.90
N LEU A 258 -106.29 -19.37 -109.81
CA LEU A 258 -107.37 -18.48 -110.24
C LEU A 258 -107.44 -18.32 -111.77
N ALA A 259 -106.32 -18.45 -112.48
CA ALA A 259 -106.30 -18.41 -113.95
C ALA A 259 -106.86 -19.70 -114.57
N ASP A 260 -106.70 -20.83 -113.88
CA ASP A 260 -107.16 -22.16 -114.33
C ASP A 260 -108.60 -22.50 -113.88
N ALA A 261 -109.28 -21.65 -113.11
CA ALA A 261 -110.61 -21.92 -112.55
C ALA A 261 -111.78 -21.37 -113.41
N ASN A 262 -112.81 -22.19 -113.64
CA ASN A 262 -114.06 -21.77 -114.32
C ASN A 262 -114.95 -20.88 -113.43
N PHE A 263 -115.82 -20.07 -114.05
CA PHE A 263 -116.66 -19.04 -113.41
C PHE A 263 -117.37 -19.49 -112.10
N PHE A 264 -117.82 -20.74 -112.01
CA PHE A 264 -118.54 -21.27 -110.83
C PHE A 264 -117.64 -21.81 -109.69
N THR A 265 -116.31 -21.92 -109.86
CA THR A 265 -115.38 -22.44 -108.82
C THR A 265 -114.34 -21.42 -108.33
N SER A 266 -114.24 -20.26 -108.99
CA SER A 266 -113.26 -19.21 -108.68
C SER A 266 -113.34 -18.65 -107.25
N ASP A 267 -114.55 -18.48 -106.72
CA ASP A 267 -114.76 -17.95 -105.37
C ASP A 267 -114.33 -18.91 -104.26
N GLY A 268 -114.45 -20.23 -104.48
CA GLY A 268 -113.99 -21.25 -103.53
C GLY A 268 -112.47 -21.34 -103.45
N VAL A 269 -111.79 -21.30 -104.60
CA VAL A 269 -110.32 -21.32 -104.69
C VAL A 269 -109.71 -20.05 -104.09
N LYS A 270 -110.33 -18.89 -104.35
CA LYS A 270 -109.89 -17.62 -103.76
C LYS A 270 -109.92 -17.66 -102.23
N LYS A 271 -111.01 -18.19 -101.66
CA LYS A 271 -111.19 -18.28 -100.20
C LYS A 271 -110.15 -19.19 -99.54
N ASP A 272 -109.85 -20.36 -100.12
CA ASP A 272 -108.86 -21.31 -99.58
C ASP A 272 -107.43 -20.74 -99.57
N PHE A 273 -107.02 -20.09 -100.66
CA PHE A 273 -105.71 -19.44 -100.70
C PHE A 273 -105.64 -18.19 -99.82
N ASP A 274 -106.71 -17.40 -99.72
CA ASP A 274 -106.78 -16.26 -98.81
C ASP A 274 -106.72 -16.71 -97.35
N GLU A 275 -107.33 -17.84 -97.01
CA GLU A 275 -107.26 -18.44 -95.67
C GLU A 275 -105.84 -18.97 -95.35
N LYS A 276 -105.17 -19.63 -96.31
CA LYS A 276 -103.78 -20.08 -96.17
C LYS A 276 -102.78 -18.93 -96.08
N ILE A 277 -102.96 -17.87 -96.87
CA ILE A 277 -102.14 -16.66 -96.80
C ILE A 277 -102.36 -15.97 -95.45
N ARG A 278 -103.61 -15.79 -95.03
CA ARG A 278 -103.93 -15.17 -93.73
C ARG A 278 -103.41 -15.99 -92.55
N TYR A 279 -103.45 -17.32 -92.61
CA TYR A 279 -102.83 -18.17 -91.59
C TYR A 279 -101.30 -17.96 -91.52
N THR A 280 -100.64 -17.92 -92.68
CA THR A 280 -99.19 -17.70 -92.76
C THR A 280 -98.79 -16.27 -92.38
N GLU A 281 -99.61 -15.28 -92.71
CA GLU A 281 -99.46 -13.87 -92.30
C GLU A 281 -99.65 -13.70 -90.79
N ASN A 282 -100.60 -14.41 -90.18
CA ASN A 282 -100.77 -14.42 -88.72
C ASN A 282 -99.57 -15.06 -88.02
N GLN A 283 -99.01 -16.15 -88.57
CA GLN A 283 -97.76 -16.74 -88.04
C GLN A 283 -96.57 -15.78 -88.17
N LEU A 284 -96.48 -15.06 -89.30
CA LEU A 284 -95.45 -14.04 -89.49
C LEU A 284 -95.64 -12.85 -88.55
N SER A 285 -96.90 -12.43 -88.30
CA SER A 285 -97.24 -11.37 -87.35
C SER A 285 -96.89 -11.75 -85.92
N ASP A 286 -97.23 -12.97 -85.49
CA ASP A 286 -96.87 -13.50 -84.16
C ASP A 286 -95.34 -13.57 -83.98
N ILE A 287 -94.59 -13.98 -85.01
CA ILE A 287 -93.12 -13.93 -84.99
C ILE A 287 -92.59 -12.49 -84.95
N ASN A 288 -93.19 -11.58 -85.72
CA ASN A 288 -92.76 -10.19 -85.78
C ASN A 288 -93.07 -9.44 -84.47
N GLU A 289 -94.22 -9.72 -83.86
CA GLU A 289 -94.61 -9.20 -82.55
C GLU A 289 -93.68 -9.73 -81.45
N ARG A 290 -93.37 -11.04 -81.41
CA ARG A 290 -92.37 -11.63 -80.49
C ARG A 290 -90.93 -11.11 -80.69
N THR A 291 -90.61 -10.59 -81.89
CA THR A 291 -89.29 -9.99 -82.20
C THR A 291 -89.24 -8.51 -81.84
N ILE A 292 -90.34 -7.78 -82.00
CA ILE A 292 -90.43 -6.32 -81.74
C ILE A 292 -90.74 -6.04 -80.25
N SER A 293 -91.50 -6.90 -79.57
CA SER A 293 -91.83 -6.75 -78.14
C SER A 293 -90.69 -7.14 -77.19
N GLY A 294 -89.65 -7.82 -77.70
CA GLY A 294 -88.50 -8.26 -76.89
C GLY A 294 -88.82 -9.36 -75.87
N GLU A 295 -90.04 -9.91 -75.83
CA GLU A 295 -90.46 -10.91 -74.83
C GLU A 295 -89.70 -12.25 -74.92
N SER A 296 -89.12 -12.58 -76.08
CA SER A 296 -88.32 -13.80 -76.26
C SER A 296 -86.82 -13.62 -75.96
N THR A 297 -86.39 -12.42 -75.56
CA THR A 297 -84.97 -12.09 -75.37
C THR A 297 -84.69 -11.39 -74.05
N GLN A 298 -85.36 -11.81 -72.97
CA GLN A 298 -84.75 -11.60 -71.65
C GLN A 298 -83.58 -12.58 -71.52
N PRO A 299 -82.33 -12.11 -71.36
CA PRO A 299 -81.24 -13.02 -71.04
C PRO A 299 -81.60 -13.73 -69.74
N ASN A 300 -81.21 -15.00 -69.61
CA ASN A 300 -81.36 -15.75 -68.36
C ASN A 300 -80.38 -15.18 -67.30
N LEU A 301 -80.71 -13.98 -66.82
CA LEU A 301 -79.99 -13.18 -65.82
C LEU A 301 -80.13 -13.79 -64.42
N GLU A 302 -81.03 -14.75 -64.22
CA GLU A 302 -81.20 -15.44 -62.94
C GLU A 302 -79.92 -16.19 -62.54
N SER A 303 -79.22 -16.77 -63.53
CA SER A 303 -77.92 -17.42 -63.32
C SER A 303 -76.77 -16.44 -63.02
N ALA A 304 -76.82 -15.22 -63.56
CA ALA A 304 -75.84 -14.17 -63.29
C ALA A 304 -76.08 -13.49 -61.94
N ASN A 305 -77.35 -13.27 -61.58
CA ASN A 305 -77.76 -12.75 -60.28
C ASN A 305 -77.42 -13.73 -59.14
N PHE A 306 -77.58 -15.04 -59.38
CA PHE A 306 -77.12 -16.07 -58.44
C PHE A 306 -75.60 -16.06 -58.25
N LEU A 307 -74.83 -15.87 -59.35
CA LEU A 307 -73.37 -15.77 -59.29
C LEU A 307 -72.93 -14.52 -58.52
N ASP A 308 -73.58 -13.38 -58.76
CA ASP A 308 -73.35 -12.13 -58.04
C ASP A 308 -73.67 -12.28 -56.54
N SER A 309 -74.80 -12.91 -56.17
CA SER A 309 -75.13 -13.14 -54.75
C SER A 309 -74.18 -14.10 -54.06
N TYR A 310 -73.79 -15.19 -54.73
CA TYR A 310 -72.87 -16.21 -54.18
C TYR A 310 -71.47 -15.62 -53.92
N TYR A 311 -70.91 -14.90 -54.90
CA TYR A 311 -69.60 -14.26 -54.73
C TYR A 311 -69.67 -13.06 -53.78
N ALA A 312 -70.77 -12.32 -53.70
CA ALA A 312 -70.94 -11.24 -52.73
C ALA A 312 -70.90 -11.76 -51.28
N GLU A 313 -71.60 -12.85 -50.98
CA GLU A 313 -71.59 -13.46 -49.64
C GLU A 313 -70.21 -13.99 -49.27
N LEU A 314 -69.51 -14.61 -50.22
CA LEU A 314 -68.19 -15.17 -49.99
C LEU A 314 -67.10 -14.09 -49.88
N LEU A 315 -67.20 -13.00 -50.64
CA LEU A 315 -66.35 -11.82 -50.48
C LEU A 315 -66.60 -11.10 -49.16
N ALA A 316 -67.87 -10.97 -48.73
CA ALA A 316 -68.22 -10.40 -47.43
C ALA A 316 -67.63 -11.23 -46.28
N LEU A 317 -67.71 -12.56 -46.36
CA LEU A 317 -67.06 -13.45 -45.40
C LEU A 317 -65.53 -13.26 -45.38
N LYS A 318 -64.88 -13.14 -46.54
CA LYS A 318 -63.44 -12.86 -46.63
C LYS A 318 -63.09 -11.49 -46.06
N ASP A 319 -63.94 -10.49 -46.25
CA ASP A 319 -63.76 -9.15 -45.68
C ASP A 319 -63.86 -9.15 -44.16
N ASP A 320 -64.85 -9.84 -43.59
CA ASP A 320 -64.95 -10.04 -42.14
C ASP A 320 -63.70 -10.76 -41.58
N MET A 321 -63.21 -11.79 -42.27
CA MET A 321 -61.99 -12.50 -41.88
C MET A 321 -60.74 -11.60 -41.94
N ILE A 322 -60.64 -10.74 -42.96
CA ILE A 322 -59.54 -9.76 -43.09
C ILE A 322 -59.64 -8.70 -41.99
N GLU A 323 -60.85 -8.22 -41.68
CA GLU A 323 -61.06 -7.26 -40.60
C GLU A 323 -60.65 -7.84 -39.24
N GLN A 324 -61.13 -9.04 -38.91
CA GLN A 324 -60.73 -9.75 -37.69
C GLN A 324 -59.22 -10.00 -37.64
N GLY A 325 -58.61 -10.44 -38.73
CA GLY A 325 -57.16 -10.60 -38.85
C GLY A 325 -56.42 -9.28 -38.63
N SER A 326 -56.93 -8.16 -39.15
CA SER A 326 -56.32 -6.83 -39.01
C SER A 326 -56.37 -6.34 -37.57
N LEU A 327 -57.49 -6.57 -36.87
CA LEU A 327 -57.66 -6.25 -35.45
C LEU A 327 -56.72 -7.10 -34.59
N GLN A 328 -56.58 -8.39 -34.91
CA GLN A 328 -55.65 -9.28 -34.23
C GLN A 328 -54.19 -8.81 -34.39
N VAL A 329 -53.75 -8.52 -35.62
CA VAL A 329 -52.41 -7.97 -35.91
C VAL A 329 -52.18 -6.65 -35.17
N LYS A 330 -53.15 -5.73 -35.18
CA LYS A 330 -53.07 -4.45 -34.47
C LYS A 330 -52.90 -4.64 -32.96
N SER A 331 -53.68 -5.54 -32.35
CA SER A 331 -53.58 -5.82 -30.91
C SER A 331 -52.25 -6.48 -30.52
N LEU A 332 -51.75 -7.40 -31.35
CA LEU A 332 -50.46 -8.05 -31.16
C LEU A 332 -49.30 -7.06 -31.32
N SER A 333 -49.38 -6.17 -32.33
CA SER A 333 -48.40 -5.11 -32.57
C SER A 333 -48.30 -4.17 -31.37
N GLN A 334 -49.43 -3.70 -30.83
CA GLN A 334 -49.44 -2.85 -29.64
C GLN A 334 -48.82 -3.54 -28.42
N ARG A 335 -49.14 -4.82 -28.17
CA ARG A 335 -48.57 -5.59 -27.06
C ARG A 335 -47.07 -5.82 -27.23
N TYR A 336 -46.63 -6.10 -28.46
CA TYR A 336 -45.22 -6.25 -28.80
C TYR A 336 -44.45 -4.94 -28.58
N GLU A 337 -44.94 -3.82 -29.11
CA GLU A 337 -44.31 -2.51 -28.91
C GLU A 337 -44.26 -2.12 -27.44
N GLN A 338 -45.34 -2.32 -26.68
CA GLN A 338 -45.36 -2.07 -25.24
C GLN A 338 -44.32 -2.92 -24.50
N ALA A 339 -44.21 -4.22 -24.81
CA ALA A 339 -43.23 -5.10 -24.20
C ALA A 339 -41.78 -4.71 -24.54
N VAL A 340 -41.51 -4.35 -25.79
CA VAL A 340 -40.18 -3.92 -26.26
C VAL A 340 -39.79 -2.58 -25.65
N ASN A 341 -40.70 -1.60 -25.63
CA ASN A 341 -40.46 -0.29 -25.06
C ASN A 341 -40.28 -0.35 -23.54
N ALA A 342 -41.11 -1.13 -22.85
CA ALA A 342 -40.96 -1.36 -21.41
C ALA A 342 -39.66 -2.08 -21.07
N SER A 343 -39.15 -2.95 -21.93
CA SER A 343 -37.88 -3.64 -21.71
C SER A 343 -36.66 -2.74 -21.97
N SER A 344 -36.58 -2.18 -23.17
CA SER A 344 -35.41 -1.41 -23.64
C SER A 344 -35.24 -0.09 -22.89
N GLN A 345 -36.31 0.69 -22.72
CA GLN A 345 -36.22 2.00 -22.09
C GLN A 345 -35.97 1.89 -20.58
N ASN A 346 -36.55 0.90 -19.90
CA ASN A 346 -36.34 0.74 -18.47
C ASN A 346 -34.91 0.30 -18.14
N LEU A 347 -34.33 -0.61 -18.92
CA LEU A 347 -32.92 -0.98 -18.73
C LEU A 347 -32.00 0.20 -18.99
N ALA A 348 -32.21 0.95 -20.08
CA ALA A 348 -31.41 2.13 -20.40
C ALA A 348 -31.52 3.23 -19.33
N LYS A 349 -32.73 3.51 -18.82
CA LYS A 349 -32.96 4.45 -17.72
C LYS A 349 -32.26 3.99 -16.43
N THR A 350 -32.42 2.72 -16.08
CA THR A 350 -31.78 2.13 -14.88
C THR A 350 -30.25 2.20 -15.00
N GLN A 351 -29.69 1.86 -16.16
CA GLN A 351 -28.25 1.96 -16.41
C GLN A 351 -27.74 3.39 -16.24
N ARG A 352 -28.45 4.39 -16.78
CA ARG A 352 -28.09 5.80 -16.63
C ARG A 352 -28.12 6.26 -15.17
N GLN A 353 -29.11 5.83 -14.41
CA GLN A 353 -29.18 6.15 -12.97
C GLN A 353 -28.03 5.49 -12.20
N LEU A 354 -27.84 4.18 -12.35
CA LEU A 354 -26.79 3.43 -11.67
C LEU A 354 -25.37 3.94 -12.03
N SER A 355 -25.15 4.31 -13.29
CA SER A 355 -23.85 4.89 -13.72
C SER A 355 -23.62 6.28 -13.13
N LYS A 356 -24.66 7.12 -13.05
CA LYS A 356 -24.60 8.42 -12.37
C LYS A 356 -24.30 8.25 -10.87
N ASP A 357 -25.00 7.34 -10.20
CA ASP A 357 -24.80 7.08 -8.76
C ASP A 357 -23.41 6.51 -8.48
N LYS A 358 -22.91 5.61 -9.35
CA LYS A 358 -21.52 5.14 -9.32
C LYS A 358 -20.55 6.31 -9.45
N GLN A 359 -20.72 7.16 -10.45
CA GLN A 359 -19.82 8.29 -10.72
C GLN A 359 -19.79 9.27 -9.54
N LEU A 360 -20.96 9.63 -8.98
CA LEU A 360 -21.04 10.50 -7.81
C LEU A 360 -20.34 9.89 -6.58
N SER A 361 -20.53 8.59 -6.36
CA SER A 361 -19.89 7.87 -5.25
C SER A 361 -18.38 7.80 -5.43
N LEU A 362 -17.91 7.56 -6.66
CA LEU A 362 -16.48 7.56 -6.99
C LEU A 362 -15.87 8.95 -6.83
N LEU A 363 -16.53 10.02 -7.30
CA LEU A 363 -16.06 11.39 -7.12
C LEU A 363 -15.92 11.78 -5.65
N ASN A 364 -16.85 11.36 -4.79
CA ASN A 364 -16.75 11.58 -3.35
C ASN A 364 -15.57 10.82 -2.72
N ILE A 365 -15.26 9.62 -3.21
CA ILE A 365 -14.08 8.87 -2.75
C ILE A 365 -12.79 9.54 -3.26
N GLU A 366 -12.76 10.00 -4.51
CA GLU A 366 -11.64 10.72 -5.10
C GLU A 366 -11.35 12.02 -4.32
N ASP A 367 -12.38 12.83 -4.01
CA ASP A 367 -12.24 14.04 -3.20
C ASP A 367 -11.72 13.75 -1.78
N LYS A 368 -12.09 12.60 -1.19
CA LYS A 368 -11.53 12.15 0.09
C LYS A 368 -10.06 11.73 -0.02
N LEU A 369 -9.68 11.06 -1.11
CA LEU A 369 -8.28 10.72 -1.40
C LEU A 369 -7.44 11.99 -1.58
N ASP A 370 -7.91 12.95 -2.39
CA ASP A 370 -7.21 14.22 -2.61
C ASP A 370 -7.01 15.00 -1.31
N LYS A 371 -8.03 15.04 -0.45
CA LYS A 371 -7.93 15.67 0.89
C LYS A 371 -6.92 14.95 1.78
N LEU A 372 -6.94 13.62 1.77
CA LEU A 372 -6.00 12.80 2.53
C LEU A 372 -4.57 13.02 2.03
N ASP A 373 -4.34 13.08 0.72
CA ASP A 373 -3.03 13.35 0.12
C ASP A 373 -2.52 14.75 0.46
N ILE A 374 -3.41 15.76 0.50
CA ILE A 374 -3.04 17.12 0.93
C ILE A 374 -2.68 17.15 2.42
N GLU A 375 -3.45 16.46 3.26
CA GLU A 375 -3.18 16.35 4.70
C GLU A 375 -1.84 15.63 4.93
N PHE A 376 -1.64 14.50 4.27
CA PHE A 376 -0.40 13.74 4.32
C PHE A 376 0.78 14.54 3.76
N SER A 377 0.62 15.32 2.70
CA SER A 377 1.69 16.19 2.18
C SER A 377 2.10 17.26 3.19
N LYS A 378 1.18 17.74 4.04
CA LYS A 378 1.51 18.66 5.13
C LYS A 378 2.27 17.93 6.23
N GLU A 379 1.80 16.75 6.63
CA GLU A 379 2.45 15.90 7.63
C GLU A 379 3.84 15.44 7.16
N ASN A 380 4.00 15.13 5.87
CA ASN A 380 5.25 14.67 5.28
C ASN A 380 6.36 15.73 5.36
N ARG A 381 6.00 17.02 5.38
CA ARG A 381 6.98 18.09 5.69
C ARG A 381 7.48 17.98 7.12
N HIS A 382 6.58 17.73 8.07
CA HIS A 382 6.96 17.50 9.46
C HIS A 382 7.81 16.23 9.61
N VAL A 383 7.46 15.15 8.91
CA VAL A 383 8.28 13.92 8.82
C VAL A 383 9.68 14.23 8.29
N THR A 384 9.78 15.00 7.21
CA THR A 384 11.09 15.41 6.64
C THR A 384 11.89 16.23 7.67
N ASP A 385 11.25 17.14 8.40
CA ASP A 385 11.89 17.91 9.46
C ASP A 385 12.41 17.00 10.59
N LEU A 386 11.62 16.01 11.01
CA LEU A 386 12.04 15.01 12.00
C LEU A 386 13.20 14.13 11.49
N GLU A 387 13.23 13.79 10.20
CA GLU A 387 14.36 13.06 9.60
C GLU A 387 15.65 13.89 9.58
N MET A 388 15.54 15.20 9.29
CA MET A 388 16.66 16.13 9.39
C MET A 388 17.13 16.31 10.84
N GLU A 389 16.19 16.42 11.78
CA GLU A 389 16.49 16.46 13.22
C GLU A 389 17.22 15.18 13.64
N ASN A 390 16.70 14.01 13.28
CA ASN A 390 17.33 12.72 13.56
C ASN A 390 18.75 12.63 12.99
N SER A 391 18.97 13.15 11.78
CA SER A 391 20.31 13.19 11.18
C SER A 391 21.27 14.08 11.98
N THR A 392 20.78 15.22 12.47
CA THR A 392 21.54 16.14 13.35
C THR A 392 21.82 15.52 14.70
N LEU A 393 20.84 14.84 15.31
CA LEU A 393 20.98 14.11 16.57
C LEU A 393 22.01 12.98 16.45
N ARG A 394 22.02 12.23 15.34
CA ARG A 394 23.04 11.19 15.06
C ARG A 394 24.43 11.78 14.91
N TYR A 395 24.55 12.95 14.30
CA TYR A 395 25.81 13.68 14.25
C TYR A 395 26.28 14.09 15.65
N ASN A 396 25.38 14.61 16.49
CA ASN A 396 25.70 14.98 17.88
C ASN A 396 26.15 13.77 18.71
N ILE A 397 25.48 12.61 18.58
CA ILE A 397 25.93 11.36 19.20
C ILE A 397 27.38 11.06 18.82
N ARG A 398 27.71 11.12 17.51
CA ARG A 398 29.07 10.84 17.05
C ARG A 398 30.10 11.81 17.65
N ILE A 399 29.77 13.10 17.76
CA ILE A 399 30.66 14.08 18.38
C ILE A 399 30.90 13.75 19.85
N ILE A 400 29.83 13.46 20.61
CA ILE A 400 29.93 13.08 22.02
C ILE A 400 30.70 11.78 22.19
N GLU A 401 30.52 10.79 21.31
CA GLU A 401 31.27 9.54 21.34
C GLU A 401 32.76 9.75 21.08
N ILE A 402 33.12 10.60 20.11
CA ILE A 402 34.52 10.95 19.85
C ILE A 402 35.11 11.66 21.07
N ASP A 403 34.42 12.68 21.59
CA ASP A 403 34.88 13.44 22.76
C ASP A 403 35.07 12.53 23.98
N THR A 404 34.06 11.71 24.30
CA THR A 404 34.09 10.75 25.42
C THR A 404 35.22 9.73 25.23
N ASN A 405 35.42 9.22 24.02
CA ASN A 405 36.51 8.30 23.73
C ASN A 405 37.89 8.97 23.88
N THR A 406 38.03 10.24 23.50
CA THR A 406 39.28 10.98 23.72
C THR A 406 39.55 11.21 25.21
N VAL A 407 38.53 11.60 25.98
CA VAL A 407 38.62 11.74 27.45
C VAL A 407 39.04 10.41 28.09
N ALA A 408 38.45 9.30 27.66
CA ALA A 408 38.84 7.97 28.13
C ALA A 408 40.30 7.64 27.77
N LEU A 409 40.70 7.71 26.50
CA LEU A 409 42.03 7.26 26.04
C LEU A 409 43.19 8.18 26.44
N THR A 410 42.92 9.44 26.81
CA THR A 410 43.93 10.29 27.46
C THR A 410 44.34 9.75 28.83
N ASN A 411 43.46 9.02 29.51
CA ASN A 411 43.75 8.35 30.78
C ASN A 411 44.60 7.08 30.55
N GLN A 412 45.68 6.97 31.32
CA GLN A 412 46.63 5.86 31.23
C GLN A 412 46.01 4.50 31.56
N ILE A 413 45.03 4.45 32.46
CA ILE A 413 44.34 3.22 32.87
C ILE A 413 43.49 2.70 31.72
N TYR A 414 42.68 3.58 31.12
CA TYR A 414 41.87 3.23 29.96
C TYR A 414 42.74 2.79 28.78
N ARG A 415 43.84 3.48 28.50
CA ARG A 415 44.78 3.09 27.43
C ARG A 415 45.47 1.75 27.69
N THR A 416 45.81 1.45 28.95
CA THR A 416 46.44 0.17 29.30
C THR A 416 45.42 -0.96 29.25
N ALA A 417 44.20 -0.72 29.74
CA ALA A 417 43.10 -1.66 29.63
C ALA A 417 42.72 -1.92 28.16
N SER A 418 42.72 -0.88 27.31
CA SER A 418 42.43 -1.02 25.88
C SER A 418 43.49 -1.86 25.15
N TYR A 419 44.76 -1.73 25.55
CA TYR A 419 45.84 -2.59 25.03
C TYR A 419 45.68 -4.06 25.45
N ILE A 420 45.28 -4.30 26.70
CA ILE A 420 45.08 -5.67 27.23
C ILE A 420 43.87 -6.35 26.56
N ASP A 421 42.77 -5.62 26.40
CA ASP A 421 41.55 -6.13 25.75
C ASP A 421 41.63 -6.08 24.21
N ASN A 422 42.69 -5.48 23.64
CA ASN A 422 42.91 -5.28 22.19
C ASN A 422 41.76 -4.53 21.49
N VAL A 423 41.30 -3.45 22.11
CA VAL A 423 40.18 -2.62 21.64
C VAL A 423 40.63 -1.16 21.49
N ASN A 424 40.00 -0.43 20.56
CA ASN A 424 40.32 0.98 20.29
C ASN A 424 39.24 1.95 20.81
N HIS A 425 38.13 1.43 21.31
CA HIS A 425 37.00 2.22 21.78
C HIS A 425 36.72 1.92 23.25
N TYR A 426 36.43 2.98 24.02
CA TYR A 426 36.31 2.87 25.48
C TYR A 426 35.14 1.98 25.93
N LYS A 427 34.04 1.92 25.17
CA LYS A 427 32.86 1.08 25.49
C LYS A 427 33.13 -0.41 25.38
N ASP A 428 34.14 -0.80 24.59
CA ASP A 428 34.47 -2.22 24.35
C ASP A 428 35.43 -2.78 25.41
N ILE A 429 35.96 -1.92 26.28
CA ILE A 429 36.84 -2.32 27.38
C ILE A 429 36.01 -3.02 28.45
N LYS A 430 36.47 -4.19 28.91
CA LYS A 430 35.78 -4.91 29.99
C LYS A 430 35.94 -4.15 31.30
N ASN A 431 34.82 -3.92 31.99
CA ASN A 431 34.82 -3.27 33.31
C ASN A 431 35.74 -3.98 34.32
N GLU A 432 35.85 -5.31 34.22
CA GLU A 432 36.76 -6.12 35.04
C GLU A 432 38.24 -5.80 34.76
N THR A 433 38.64 -5.76 33.48
CA THR A 433 39.99 -5.38 33.07
C THR A 433 40.32 -3.97 33.52
N LEU A 434 39.39 -3.02 33.33
CA LEU A 434 39.56 -1.63 33.72
C LEU A 434 39.79 -1.48 35.23
N THR A 435 38.99 -2.19 36.04
CA THR A 435 39.11 -2.16 37.51
C THR A 435 40.41 -2.79 37.98
N LEU A 436 40.81 -3.93 37.39
CA LEU A 436 42.06 -4.61 37.71
C LEU A 436 43.28 -3.74 37.38
N VAL A 437 43.30 -3.16 36.18
CA VAL A 437 44.38 -2.26 35.74
C VAL A 437 44.45 -1.03 36.64
N GLY A 438 43.31 -0.44 36.99
CA GLY A 438 43.25 0.68 37.93
C GLY A 438 43.84 0.32 39.29
N LEU A 439 43.45 -0.82 39.87
CA LEU A 439 43.94 -1.27 41.17
C LEU A 439 45.44 -1.56 41.16
N ILE A 440 45.95 -2.24 40.14
CA ILE A 440 47.38 -2.54 40.02
C ILE A 440 48.19 -1.26 39.81
N TRP A 441 47.74 -0.38 38.90
CA TRP A 441 48.43 0.87 38.59
C TRP A 441 48.50 1.78 39.81
N PHE A 442 47.35 2.08 40.41
CA PHE A 442 47.28 2.95 41.58
C PHE A 442 47.89 2.33 42.83
N GLY A 443 47.72 1.02 43.05
CA GLY A 443 48.37 0.31 44.14
C GLY A 443 49.89 0.37 44.05
N SER A 444 50.46 0.16 42.85
CA SER A 444 51.91 0.25 42.67
C SER A 444 52.46 1.65 42.95
N LEU A 445 51.79 2.71 42.47
CA LEU A 445 52.17 4.10 42.73
C LEU A 445 52.03 4.49 44.20
N ALA A 446 50.94 4.08 44.85
CA ALA A 446 50.70 4.33 46.27
C ALA A 446 51.74 3.63 47.15
N LEU A 447 52.14 2.40 46.80
CA LEU A 447 53.17 1.64 47.52
C LEU A 447 54.53 2.33 47.44
N ILE A 448 54.93 2.75 46.23
CA ILE A 448 56.17 3.48 46.01
C ILE A 448 56.16 4.79 46.80
N GLY A 449 55.09 5.57 46.70
CA GLY A 449 54.94 6.85 47.41
C GLY A 449 55.06 6.68 48.93
N SER A 450 54.41 5.65 49.48
CA SER A 450 54.40 5.36 50.91
C SER A 450 55.79 5.04 51.50
N ILE A 451 56.63 4.31 50.76
CA ILE A 451 57.91 3.80 51.25
C ILE A 451 59.10 4.71 50.89
N THR A 452 58.99 5.52 49.82
CA THR A 452 60.13 6.26 49.25
C THR A 452 60.80 7.21 50.25
N GLY A 453 60.04 7.96 51.04
CA GLY A 453 60.63 8.87 52.04
C GLY A 453 61.41 8.15 53.16
N ILE A 454 60.94 6.97 53.56
CA ILE A 454 61.63 6.09 54.52
C ILE A 454 62.91 5.54 53.90
N ALA A 455 62.84 5.02 52.68
CA ALA A 455 63.99 4.45 51.97
C ALA A 455 65.11 5.50 51.73
N LEU A 456 64.73 6.72 51.33
CA LEU A 456 65.67 7.83 51.14
C LEU A 456 66.31 8.26 52.48
N THR A 457 65.53 8.32 53.55
CA THR A 457 66.04 8.69 54.88
C THR A 457 67.01 7.63 55.41
N LEU A 458 66.67 6.35 55.30
CA LEU A 458 67.55 5.24 55.69
C LEU A 458 68.85 5.22 54.87
N SER A 459 68.73 5.40 53.56
CA SER A 459 69.90 5.46 52.65
C SER A 459 70.82 6.64 53.00
N GLY A 460 70.24 7.82 53.30
CA GLY A 460 70.99 8.98 53.76
C GLY A 460 71.68 8.75 55.11
N LEU A 461 71.00 8.13 56.08
CA LEU A 461 71.60 7.79 57.39
C LEU A 461 72.72 6.75 57.27
N HIS A 462 72.55 5.75 56.40
CA HIS A 462 73.57 4.75 56.11
C HIS A 462 74.82 5.40 55.52
N LEU A 463 74.65 6.27 54.52
CA LEU A 463 75.76 6.97 53.87
C LEU A 463 76.50 7.90 54.83
N LYS A 464 75.77 8.60 55.71
CA LYS A 464 76.36 9.41 56.78
C LYS A 464 77.20 8.55 57.72
N SER A 465 76.70 7.40 58.15
CA SER A 465 77.45 6.49 59.04
C SER A 465 78.71 5.93 58.38
N LEU A 466 78.69 5.68 57.07
CA LEU A 466 79.89 5.29 56.31
C LEU A 466 80.92 6.42 56.23
N ALA A 467 80.47 7.66 55.98
CA ALA A 467 81.34 8.84 55.97
C ALA A 467 82.01 9.07 57.35
N ASP A 468 81.23 8.97 58.43
CA ASP A 468 81.73 9.12 59.82
C ASP A 468 82.78 8.04 60.15
N LYS A 469 82.52 6.77 59.81
CA LYS A 469 83.48 5.66 60.01
C LYS A 469 84.77 5.82 59.21
N ASN A 470 84.68 6.36 57.99
CA ASN A 470 85.86 6.60 57.15
C ASN A 470 86.70 7.77 57.68
N ASN A 471 86.05 8.82 58.20
CA ASN A 471 86.72 9.93 58.87
C ASN A 471 87.39 9.50 60.20
N ASP A 472 86.75 8.63 60.97
CA ASP A 472 87.34 8.08 62.21
C ASP A 472 88.56 7.20 61.93
N LYS A 473 88.53 6.39 60.86
CA LYS A 473 89.68 5.60 60.42
C LYS A 473 90.84 6.45 59.90
N ALA A 474 90.56 7.58 59.26
CA ALA A 474 91.59 8.52 58.82
C ALA A 474 92.26 9.28 59.99
N ARG A 475 91.60 9.34 61.16
CA ARG A 475 92.09 10.05 62.36
C ARG A 475 92.90 9.19 63.34
N LEU A 476 92.96 7.87 63.17
CA LEU A 476 93.76 6.98 64.01
C LEU A 476 95.19 6.81 63.41
N PRO A 477 96.26 7.38 64.00
CA PRO A 477 97.62 7.11 63.57
C PRO A 477 98.03 5.67 63.95
N SER A 478 98.86 5.04 63.11
CA SER A 478 99.41 3.70 63.31
C SER A 478 100.37 3.65 64.52
N SER A 479 99.85 3.62 65.75
CA SER A 479 100.67 3.39 66.96
C SER A 479 100.82 1.90 67.30
N ARG A 480 101.23 1.09 66.33
CA ARG A 480 101.60 -0.31 66.57
C ARG A 480 102.64 -0.77 65.54
N GLY A 481 103.88 -0.34 65.75
CA GLY A 481 105.00 -0.75 64.92
C GLY A 481 106.32 -0.06 65.25
N GLU A 482 106.66 0.11 66.52
CA GLU A 482 108.02 0.57 66.92
C GLU A 482 108.24 0.34 68.44
N VAL A 483 108.43 -0.91 68.87
CA VAL A 483 108.94 -1.20 70.24
C VAL A 483 110.05 -2.28 70.26
N ASP A 484 110.46 -2.85 69.12
CA ASP A 484 111.39 -4.00 69.10
C ASP A 484 112.81 -3.73 68.57
N GLU A 485 113.28 -2.48 68.48
CA GLU A 485 114.58 -2.21 67.82
C GLU A 485 115.59 -1.30 68.57
N LEU A 486 115.51 -1.18 69.91
CA LEU A 486 116.44 -0.34 70.70
C LEU A 486 117.08 -1.00 71.94
N GLN A 487 117.37 -2.31 71.88
CA GLN A 487 118.16 -3.02 72.91
C GLN A 487 119.33 -3.86 72.32
N VAL A 488 119.87 -3.49 71.16
CA VAL A 488 121.15 -4.04 70.65
C VAL A 488 121.93 -2.94 69.92
N LYS A 489 122.57 -2.02 70.67
CA LYS A 489 123.78 -1.28 70.26
C LYS A 489 124.25 -0.33 71.36
N SER A 490 124.98 -0.88 72.33
CA SER A 490 126.02 -0.16 73.06
C SER A 490 127.11 -1.17 73.44
N ALA A 491 128.00 -1.39 72.46
CA ALA A 491 129.42 -1.60 72.70
C ALA A 491 130.11 -0.28 72.30
#